data_AF-A0A6G0W398-F1
#
_entry.id   AF-A0A6G0W398-F1
#
_cell.length_a   1.000
_cell.length_b   1.000
_cell.length_c   1.000
_cell.angle_alpha   90.00
_cell.angle_beta   90.00
_cell.angle_gamma   90.00
#
_symmetry.space_group_name_H-M   'P 1'
#
loop_
_entity.id
_entity.type
_entity.pdbx_description
1 polymer ?
#
loop_
_entity_poly.entity_id
_entity_poly.type
_entity_poly.pdbx_seq_one_letter_code
_entity_poly.pdbx_strand_id
1 'polypeptide(L)'
;MHHDGNTNNCPKEGFIMSPSRGITGELLWSECSAQVAKNLNNFECLFKQSSSRHSTTVQKLNHNKFEDKPGQAWDAKKQCELLLLDSDARVMSTETNLDSSRQQPE
;
A
#
# COMPACT_ATOMS: atom_id res chain seq x y z
N MET A 1 12.46 0.86 13.87
CA MET A 1 12.12 -0.46 13.27
C MET A 1 13.26 -0.83 12.32
N HIS A 2 13.69 -2.09 12.29
CA HIS A 2 14.69 -2.60 11.34
C HIS A 2 14.01 -3.55 10.35
N HIS A 3 14.63 -3.81 9.20
CA HIS A 3 14.14 -4.81 8.26
C HIS A 3 14.09 -6.20 8.89
N ASP A 4 13.03 -6.96 8.60
CA ASP A 4 12.87 -8.34 9.01
C ASP A 4 13.94 -9.25 8.38
N GLY A 5 14.42 -10.24 9.15
CA GLY A 5 15.41 -11.23 8.72
C GLY A 5 16.84 -10.71 8.47
N ASN A 6 17.13 -9.42 8.76
CA ASN A 6 18.49 -8.88 8.74
C ASN A 6 19.22 -9.10 10.07
N THR A 7 18.65 -8.58 11.16
CA THR A 7 19.23 -8.65 12.52
C THR A 7 18.26 -9.28 13.52
N ASN A 8 17.25 -10.01 13.02
CA ASN A 8 16.22 -10.66 13.82
C ASN A 8 15.81 -12.00 13.17
N ASN A 9 15.00 -12.79 13.86
CA ASN A 9 14.63 -14.14 13.44
C ASN A 9 13.32 -14.19 12.62
N CYS A 10 12.77 -13.04 12.21
CA CYS A 10 11.55 -13.02 11.40
C CYS A 10 11.82 -13.33 9.93
N PRO A 11 10.82 -13.87 9.19
CA PRO A 11 10.95 -14.09 7.76
C PRO A 11 11.30 -12.80 7.02
N LYS A 12 12.16 -12.91 5.99
CA LYS A 12 12.56 -11.77 5.15
C LYS A 12 11.43 -11.27 4.25
N GLU A 13 10.44 -12.09 3.92
CA GLU A 13 9.34 -11.69 3.04
C GLU A 13 7.98 -11.87 3.75
N GLY A 14 6.95 -11.20 3.25
CA GLY A 14 5.56 -11.39 3.67
C GLY A 14 5.06 -10.39 4.71
N PHE A 15 5.88 -9.40 5.11
CA PHE A 15 5.52 -8.43 6.15
C PHE A 15 5.94 -7.01 5.76
N ILE A 16 5.29 -5.99 6.33
CA ILE A 16 5.52 -4.57 6.01
C ILE A 16 7.00 -4.17 6.16
N MET A 17 7.74 -4.79 7.08
CA MET A 17 9.17 -4.50 7.33
C MET A 17 10.13 -5.45 6.59
N SER A 18 9.65 -6.22 5.61
CA SER A 18 10.50 -7.00 4.73
C SER A 18 11.53 -6.11 4.00
N PRO A 19 12.81 -6.54 3.84
CA PRO A 19 13.84 -5.79 3.12
C PRO A 19 13.53 -5.56 1.63
N SER A 20 12.73 -6.43 1.02
CA SER A 20 12.17 -6.26 -0.32
C SER A 20 10.66 -6.15 -0.26
N ARG A 21 10.08 -5.51 -1.27
CA ARG A 21 8.63 -5.48 -1.49
C ARG A 21 8.32 -5.85 -2.93
N GLY A 22 7.40 -6.80 -3.09
CA GLY A 22 6.82 -7.14 -4.38
C GLY A 22 5.58 -6.30 -4.72
N ILE A 23 4.88 -6.68 -5.79
CA ILE A 23 3.60 -6.09 -6.20
C ILE A 23 2.41 -6.60 -5.37
N THR A 24 2.56 -7.76 -4.73
CA THR A 24 1.66 -8.26 -3.69
C THR A 24 1.97 -7.52 -2.40
N GLY A 25 1.34 -6.36 -2.21
CA GLY A 25 1.56 -5.51 -1.05
C GLY A 25 1.39 -6.29 0.26
N GLU A 26 2.40 -6.24 1.13
CA GLU A 26 2.37 -6.88 2.44
C GLU A 26 1.58 -5.98 3.40
N LEU A 27 0.52 -6.54 4.01
CA LEU A 27 -0.40 -5.78 4.86
C LEU A 27 -0.25 -6.09 6.35
N LEU A 28 0.65 -7.01 6.71
CA LEU A 28 0.83 -7.50 8.07
C LEU A 28 2.20 -7.11 8.62
N TRP A 29 2.28 -6.91 9.93
CA TRP A 29 3.54 -6.70 10.65
C TRP A 29 4.05 -8.03 11.21
N SER A 30 5.36 -8.25 11.14
CA SER A 30 6.00 -9.42 11.76
C SER A 30 5.95 -9.34 13.29
N GLU A 31 6.21 -10.47 13.97
CA GLU A 31 6.34 -10.47 15.43
C GLU A 31 7.54 -9.63 15.90
N CYS A 32 8.67 -9.66 15.17
CA CYS A 32 9.86 -8.88 15.50
C CYS A 32 9.57 -7.38 15.41
N SER A 33 8.83 -6.97 14.38
CA SER A 33 8.30 -5.62 14.25
C SER A 33 7.41 -5.25 15.45
N ALA A 34 6.48 -6.12 15.81
CA ALA A 34 5.60 -5.89 16.97
C ALA A 34 6.38 -5.78 18.28
N GLN A 35 7.45 -6.58 18.48
CA GLN A 35 8.31 -6.51 19.66
C GLN A 35 9.07 -5.18 19.74
N VAL A 36 9.62 -4.68 18.62
CA VAL A 36 10.24 -3.36 18.61
C VAL A 36 9.21 -2.30 18.99
N ALA A 37 8.02 -2.33 18.41
CA ALA A 37 6.94 -1.40 18.71
C ALA A 37 6.51 -1.43 20.19
N LYS A 38 6.43 -2.61 20.82
CA LYS A 38 6.13 -2.76 22.25
C LYS A 38 7.19 -2.13 23.16
N ASN A 39 8.45 -2.10 22.71
CA ASN A 39 9.58 -1.56 23.46
C ASN A 39 9.88 -0.08 23.14
N LEU A 40 9.05 0.56 22.32
CA LEU A 40 9.15 1.98 22.03
C LEU A 40 8.68 2.80 23.24
N ASN A 41 9.63 3.50 23.88
CA ASN A 41 9.39 4.31 25.06
C ASN A 41 9.63 5.80 24.75
N ASN A 42 9.14 6.70 25.61
CA ASN A 42 9.42 8.15 25.58
C ASN A 42 8.88 8.92 24.36
N PHE A 43 7.71 8.53 23.84
CA PHE A 43 7.03 9.23 22.75
C PHE A 43 5.89 10.14 23.23
N GLU A 44 6.16 11.04 24.18
CA GLU A 44 5.12 11.93 24.75
C GLU A 44 4.30 12.68 23.68
N CYS A 45 4.94 13.05 22.57
CA CYS A 45 4.29 13.77 21.48
C CYS A 45 3.20 12.95 20.76
N LEU A 46 3.24 11.62 20.83
CA LEU A 46 2.21 10.74 20.24
C LEU A 46 0.98 10.59 21.15
N PHE A 47 1.14 10.79 22.45
CA PHE A 47 0.08 10.64 23.45
C PHE A 47 -0.59 11.96 23.84
N LYS A 48 0.06 13.10 23.55
CA LYS A 48 -0.57 14.41 23.70
C LYS A 48 -1.69 14.52 22.67
N GLN A 49 -2.93 14.54 23.17
CA GLN A 49 -4.09 14.80 22.34
C GLN A 49 -3.92 16.14 21.63
N SER A 50 -4.02 16.16 20.31
CA SER A 50 -3.96 17.41 19.58
C SER A 50 -5.10 18.31 20.07
N SER A 51 -4.74 19.46 20.65
CA SER A 51 -5.66 20.50 21.10
C SER A 51 -6.46 21.10 19.93
N SER A 52 -6.11 20.73 18.70
CA SER A 52 -6.69 21.19 17.45
C SER A 52 -7.64 20.19 16.78
N ARG A 53 -8.11 19.12 17.45
CA ARG A 53 -9.07 18.15 16.85
C ARG A 53 -10.30 18.81 16.17
N HIS A 54 -10.66 20.03 16.54
CA HIS A 54 -11.77 20.80 15.95
C HIS A 54 -11.32 21.99 15.08
N SER A 55 -10.02 22.16 14.85
CA SER A 55 -9.49 23.17 13.94
C SER A 55 -9.83 22.80 12.50
N THR A 56 -10.15 23.81 11.69
CA THR A 56 -10.38 23.67 10.24
C THR A 56 -9.21 23.01 9.51
N THR A 57 -7.98 23.19 10.01
CA THR A 57 -6.78 22.50 9.50
C THR A 57 -6.83 21.00 9.74
N VAL A 58 -7.29 20.54 10.91
CA VAL A 58 -7.38 19.10 11.23
C VAL A 58 -8.50 18.41 10.46
N GLN A 59 -9.61 19.10 10.19
CA GLN A 59 -10.68 18.56 9.36
C GLN A 59 -10.21 18.27 7.91
N LYS A 60 -9.30 19.08 7.36
CA LYS A 60 -8.70 18.80 6.03
C LYS A 60 -7.85 17.53 6.00
N LEU A 61 -7.26 17.17 7.15
CA LEU A 61 -6.43 15.97 7.35
C LEU A 61 -7.26 14.73 7.69
N ASN A 62 -8.59 14.85 7.81
CA ASN A 62 -9.44 13.68 8.03
C ASN A 62 -9.44 12.78 6.79
N HIS A 63 -8.79 11.62 6.90
CA HIS A 63 -8.68 10.65 5.82
C HIS A 63 -9.96 9.83 5.60
N ASN A 64 -10.91 9.84 6.55
CA ASN A 64 -12.19 9.14 6.41
C ASN A 64 -13.02 9.63 5.21
N LYS A 65 -12.73 10.83 4.70
CA LYS A 65 -13.35 11.38 3.48
C LYS A 65 -13.13 10.52 2.21
N PHE A 66 -12.18 9.59 2.26
CA PHE A 66 -11.87 8.66 1.17
C PHE A 66 -12.47 7.26 1.38
N GLU A 67 -13.27 7.06 2.44
CA GLU A 67 -14.02 5.83 2.74
C GLU A 67 -13.19 4.54 2.68
N ASP A 68 -11.90 4.59 3.02
CA ASP A 68 -10.97 3.46 2.99
C ASP A 68 -10.83 2.76 1.62
N LYS A 69 -11.14 3.46 0.52
CA LYS A 69 -11.19 2.83 -0.82
C LYS A 69 -10.36 3.58 -1.87
N PRO A 70 -9.02 3.48 -1.83
CA PRO A 70 -8.21 3.90 -2.97
C PRO A 70 -8.65 3.18 -4.25
N GLY A 71 -9.02 1.89 -4.18
CA GLY A 71 -9.46 1.10 -5.35
C GLY A 71 -10.81 1.51 -5.97
N GLN A 72 -11.63 2.34 -5.31
CA GLN A 72 -12.85 2.90 -5.92
C GLN A 72 -12.57 4.20 -6.68
N ALA A 73 -11.62 5.01 -6.21
CA ALA A 73 -11.17 6.22 -6.91
C ALA A 73 -10.14 5.90 -8.01
N TRP A 74 -9.38 4.82 -7.84
CA TRP A 74 -8.37 4.31 -8.77
C TRP A 74 -8.83 2.96 -9.29
N ASP A 75 -9.54 2.97 -10.41
CA ASP A 75 -9.93 1.74 -11.08
C ASP A 75 -8.70 0.91 -11.52
N ALA A 76 -8.95 -0.29 -12.02
CA ALA A 76 -7.88 -1.21 -12.37
C ALA A 76 -6.97 -0.67 -13.50
N LYS A 77 -7.49 0.17 -14.41
CA LYS A 77 -6.70 0.85 -15.43
C LYS A 77 -5.76 1.87 -14.78
N LYS A 78 -6.29 2.75 -13.94
CA LYS A 78 -5.51 3.78 -13.22
C LYS A 78 -4.42 3.17 -12.34
N GLN A 79 -4.68 2.02 -11.74
CA GLN A 79 -3.66 1.27 -10.99
C GLN A 79 -2.56 0.72 -11.90
N CYS A 80 -2.89 0.20 -13.08
CA CYS A 80 -1.90 -0.22 -14.08
C CYS A 80 -1.06 0.95 -14.62
N GLU A 81 -1.71 2.07 -14.94
CA GLU A 81 -1.03 3.29 -15.41
C GLU A 81 -0.01 3.78 -14.38
N LEU A 82 -0.40 3.79 -13.11
CA LEU A 82 0.47 4.21 -12.01
C LEU A 82 1.63 3.23 -11.78
N LEU A 83 1.36 1.92 -11.80
CA LEU A 83 2.37 0.88 -11.55
C LEU A 83 3.43 0.82 -12.65
N LEU A 84 3.01 0.93 -13.91
CA LEU A 84 3.87 0.78 -15.08
C LEU A 84 4.41 2.12 -15.60
N LEU A 85 3.93 3.25 -15.06
CA LEU A 85 4.24 4.60 -15.54
C LEU A 85 3.92 4.78 -17.03
N ASP A 86 2.85 4.13 -17.49
CA ASP A 86 2.40 4.07 -18.88
C ASP A 86 0.91 4.40 -18.97
N SER A 87 0.55 5.47 -19.69
CA SER A 87 -0.84 5.92 -19.83
C SER A 87 -1.74 4.94 -20.60
N ASP A 88 -1.15 4.04 -21.38
CA ASP A 88 -1.83 3.04 -22.19
C ASP A 88 -1.83 1.65 -21.51
N ALA A 89 -1.34 1.57 -20.27
CA ALA A 89 -1.40 0.36 -19.47
C ALA A 89 -2.85 -0.02 -19.15
N ARG A 90 -3.18 -1.30 -19.34
CA ARG A 90 -4.48 -1.88 -19.03
C ARG A 90 -4.33 -3.26 -18.40
N VAL A 91 -5.33 -3.65 -17.62
CA VAL A 91 -5.42 -5.02 -17.11
C VAL A 91 -5.62 -5.96 -18.29
N MET A 92 -4.81 -7.00 -18.37
CA MET A 92 -5.09 -8.13 -19.27
C MET A 92 -6.19 -8.98 -18.62
N SER A 93 -7.39 -8.99 -19.21
CA SER A 93 -8.42 -9.94 -18.80
C SER A 93 -8.04 -11.35 -19.28
N THR A 94 -8.23 -12.37 -18.45
CA THR A 94 -8.03 -13.77 -18.88
C THR A 94 -9.04 -14.22 -19.94
N GLU A 95 -10.08 -13.41 -20.20
CA GLU A 95 -11.10 -13.67 -21.22
C GLU A 95 -10.72 -13.16 -22.63
N THR A 96 -9.65 -12.37 -22.79
CA THR A 96 -9.20 -11.87 -24.11
C THR A 96 -8.28 -12.83 -24.88
N ASN A 97 -8.34 -14.14 -24.60
CA ASN A 97 -7.93 -15.15 -25.58
C ASN A 97 -9.05 -15.56 -26.55
N LEU A 98 -10.15 -14.79 -26.58
CA LEU A 98 -11.09 -14.79 -27.69
C LEU A 98 -11.35 -13.33 -28.11
N ASP A 99 -10.55 -12.78 -29.04
CA ASP A 99 -11.03 -12.50 -30.39
C ASP A 99 -10.01 -11.67 -31.22
N SER A 100 -9.86 -12.04 -32.48
CA SER A 100 -9.59 -11.16 -33.63
C SER A 100 -8.25 -10.39 -33.73
N SER A 101 -7.15 -11.12 -33.91
CA SER A 101 -5.98 -10.61 -34.66
C SER A 101 -5.46 -11.65 -35.68
N ARG A 102 -6.38 -12.11 -36.54
CA ARG A 102 -6.07 -12.60 -37.89
C ARG A 102 -7.17 -12.11 -38.83
N GLN A 103 -7.03 -10.88 -39.29
CA GLN A 103 -7.51 -10.42 -40.59
C GLN A 103 -6.90 -9.05 -40.87
N GLN A 104 -5.66 -9.06 -41.36
CA GLN A 104 -5.26 -8.05 -42.35
C GLN A 104 -5.71 -8.59 -43.71
N PRO A 105 -6.36 -7.78 -44.55
CA PRO A 105 -6.24 -7.90 -45.99
C PRO A 105 -5.35 -6.77 -46.53
N GLU A 106 -4.54 -7.15 -47.52
CA GLU A 106 -3.87 -6.27 -48.48
C GLU A 106 -4.84 -5.34 -49.22
#